data_AF-A0AAX0YXM9-F1
#
_entry.id   AF-A0AAX0YXM9-F1
#
_cell.length_a   1.000
_cell.length_b   1.000
_cell.length_c   1.000
_cell.angle_alpha   90.00
_cell.angle_beta   90.00
_cell.angle_gamma   90.00
#
_symmetry.space_group_name_H-M   'P 1'
#
loop_
_entity.id
_entity.type
_entity.pdbx_description
1 polymer ?
#
loop_
_entity_poly.entity_id
_entity_poly.type
_entity_poly.pdbx_seq_one_letter_code
_entity_poly.pdbx_strand_id
1 'polypeptide(L)' 'MLVSFNLFKNNLQWHATLHQLNSDVLLRHVLIQGDVDDINISFSYCEDLEKGIIKNNDNESIGCFQLITNK' A
#
# COMPACT_ATOMS: atom_id res chain seq x y z
N MET A 1 13.16 2.11 4.78
CA MET A 1 12.72 0.97 3.96
C MET A 1 12.05 1.48 2.69
N LEU A 2 12.42 0.94 1.52
CA LEU A 2 11.78 1.31 0.27
C LEU A 2 10.55 0.43 0.06
N VAL A 3 9.39 1.05 -0.16
CA VAL A 3 8.11 0.35 -0.40
C VAL A 3 7.62 0.71 -1.78
N SER A 4 7.27 -0.31 -2.56
CA SER A 4 6.54 -0.17 -3.82
C SER A 4 5.05 -0.31 -3.56
N PHE A 5 4.26 0.63 -4.10
CA PHE A 5 2.80 0.59 -4.07
C PHE A 5 2.28 0.37 -5.48
N ASN A 6 1.22 -0.42 -5.58
CA ASN A 6 0.49 -0.64 -6.82
C ASN A 6 -1.01 -0.65 -6.53
N LEU A 7 -1.73 0.34 -7.05
CA LEU A 7 -3.19 0.37 -7.05
C LEU A 7 -3.71 -0.08 -8.41
N PHE A 8 -4.72 -0.94 -8.39
CA PHE A 8 -5.25 -1.56 -9.61
C PHE A 8 -5.99 -0.54 -10.48
N LYS A 9 -6.68 0.42 -9.85
CA LYS A 9 -7.29 1.56 -10.55
C LYS A 9 -6.19 2.33 -11.28
N ASN A 10 -6.36 2.48 -12.59
CA ASN A 10 -5.41 3.18 -13.48
C ASN A 10 -3.97 2.61 -13.51
N ASN A 11 -3.74 1.42 -12.94
CA ASN A 11 -2.40 0.82 -12.79
C ASN A 11 -1.39 1.81 -12.17
N LEU A 12 -1.83 2.54 -11.15
CA LEU A 12 -1.03 3.59 -10.51
C LEU A 12 0.00 2.98 -9.57
N GLN A 13 1.27 3.29 -9.83
CA GLN A 13 2.40 2.73 -9.10
C GLN A 13 3.35 3.84 -8.65
N TRP A 14 3.87 3.71 -7.44
CA TRP A 14 4.89 4.61 -6.93
C TRP A 14 5.76 3.94 -5.88
N HIS A 15 6.87 4.61 -5.56
CA HIS A 15 7.77 4.20 -4.51
C HIS A 15 7.80 5.23 -3.39
N ALA A 16 7.91 4.78 -2.15
CA ALA A 16 8.11 5.65 -1.00
C ALA A 16 9.16 5.08 -0.05
N THR A 17 9.94 5.97 0.55
CA THR A 17 10.85 5.60 1.62
C THR A 17 10.13 5.80 2.95
N LEU A 18 9.82 4.70 3.64
CA LEU A 18 9.17 4.71 4.95
C LEU A 18 10.20 4.47 6.04
N HIS A 19 9.98 5.07 7.21
CA HIS A 19 10.76 4.78 8.41
C HIS A 19 10.25 3.52 9.12
N GLN A 20 8.94 3.28 9.05
CA GLN A 20 8.25 2.18 9.68
C GLN A 20 7.13 1.68 8.76
N LEU A 21 6.84 0.38 8.84
CA LEU A 21 5.70 -0.23 8.16
C LEU A 21 4.53 -0.31 9.14
N ASN A 22 3.71 0.74 9.17
CA ASN A 22 2.48 0.78 9.96
C ASN A 22 1.31 1.31 9.11
N SER A 23 0.09 0.98 9.52
CA SER A 23 -1.12 1.30 8.75
C SER A 23 -1.31 2.81 8.54
N ASP A 24 -0.98 3.66 9.52
CA ASP A 24 -1.12 5.11 9.41
C ASP A 24 -0.19 5.72 8.35
N VAL A 25 1.07 5.27 8.31
CA VAL A 25 2.05 5.70 7.33
C VAL A 25 1.64 5.22 5.93
N LEU A 26 1.23 3.95 5.81
CA LEU A 26 0.72 3.40 4.54
C LEU A 26 -0.51 4.17 4.05
N LEU A 27 -1.46 4.45 4.94
CA LEU A 27 -2.67 5.22 4.64
C LEU A 27 -2.32 6.59 4.08
N ARG A 28 -1.43 7.33 4.72
CA ARG A 28 -1.00 8.65 4.24
C ARG A 28 -0.48 8.60 2.81
N HIS A 29 0.32 7.60 2.45
CA HIS A 29 0.83 7.46 1.09
C HIS A 29 -0.29 7.16 0.09
N VAL A 30 -1.20 6.25 0.43
CA VAL A 30 -2.33 5.89 -0.45
C VAL A 30 -3.29 7.06 -0.64
N LEU A 31 -3.59 7.84 0.42
CA LEU A 31 -4.49 9.00 0.31
C LEU A 31 -3.88 10.16 -0.49
N ILE A 32 -2.57 10.41 -0.35
CA ILE A 32 -1.90 11.53 -1.04
C ILE A 32 -1.59 11.19 -2.50
N GLN A 33 -1.14 9.97 -2.77
CA GLN A 33 -0.57 9.59 -4.07
C GLN A 33 -1.49 8.66 -4.87
N GLY A 34 -2.46 8.01 -4.22
CA GLY A 34 -3.19 6.88 -4.79
C GLY A 34 -4.48 7.20 -5.54
N ASP A 35 -4.95 8.46 -5.53
CA ASP A 35 -6.20 8.87 -6.20
C ASP A 35 -7.38 7.92 -5.89
N VAL A 36 -7.51 7.60 -4.60
CA VAL A 36 -8.52 6.69 -4.06
C VAL A 36 -9.81 7.46 -3.77
N ASP A 37 -10.95 6.84 -4.12
CA ASP A 37 -12.27 7.46 -3.96
C ASP A 37 -12.82 7.34 -2.52
N ASP A 38 -12.21 6.47 -1.70
CA ASP A 38 -12.61 6.18 -0.31
C ASP A 38 -11.40 6.33 0.63
N ILE A 39 -11.66 6.92 1.80
CA ILE A 39 -10.66 7.10 2.86
C ILE A 39 -10.61 5.91 3.82
N ASN A 40 -11.65 5.06 3.82
CA ASN A 40 -11.75 3.87 4.66
C ASN A 40 -10.92 2.73 4.06
N ILE A 41 -9.61 2.85 4.23
CA ILE A 41 -8.64 1.91 3.69
C ILE A 41 -8.05 1.07 4.82
N SER A 42 -7.98 -0.24 4.59
CA SER A 42 -7.33 -1.19 5.51
C SER A 42 -6.18 -1.90 4.83
N PHE A 43 -5.24 -2.38 5.66
CA PHE A 43 -4.02 -3.04 5.22
C PHE A 43 -3.90 -4.42 5.85
N SER A 44 -3.37 -5.36 5.10
CA SER A 44 -2.94 -6.67 5.62
C SER A 44 -1.54 -6.94 5.10
N TYR A 45 -0.66 -7.47 5.94
CA TYR A 45 0.75 -7.67 5.61
C TYR A 45 1.18 -9.10 5.91
N CYS A 46 1.94 -9.70 4.99
CA CYS A 46 2.57 -11.00 5.14
C CYS A 46 4.09 -10.79 5.20
N GLU A 47 4.67 -11.07 6.36
CA GLU A 47 6.10 -10.89 6.61
C GLU A 47 6.96 -11.81 5.72
N ASP A 48 6.53 -13.07 5.52
CA ASP A 48 7.26 -14.05 4.71
C ASP A 48 7.40 -13.64 3.23
N LEU A 49 6.38 -12.96 2.70
CA LEU A 49 6.33 -12.49 1.31
C LEU A 49 6.82 -11.04 1.16
N GLU A 50 7.09 -10.37 2.27
CA GLU A 50 7.37 -8.94 2.33
C GLU A 50 6.34 -8.08 1.58
N LYS A 51 5.08 -8.55 1.55
CA LYS A 51 4.01 -8.00 0.71
C LYS A 51 2.72 -7.85 1.51
N GLY A 52 1.99 -6.78 1.23
CA GLY A 52 0.67 -6.54 1.78
C GLY A 52 -0.37 -6.18 0.73
N ILE A 53 -1.62 -6.28 1.16
CA ILE A 53 -2.83 -5.98 0.39
C ILE A 53 -3.46 -4.70 0.95
N ILE A 54 -3.99 -3.88 0.05
CA ILE A 54 -4.71 -2.64 0.33
C ILE A 54 -6.18 -2.90 0.00
N LYS A 55 -7.08 -2.65 0.94
CA LYS A 55 -8.52 -2.89 0.78
C LYS A 55 -9.36 -1.65 1.07
N ASN A 56 -10.50 -1.53 0.39
CA ASN A 56 -11.52 -0.51 0.68
C ASN A 56 -12.46 -0.96 1.82
N ASN A 57 -13.49 -0.14 2.08
CA ASN A 57 -14.50 -0.41 3.09
C ASN A 57 -15.32 -1.69 2.81
N ASP A 58 -15.49 -2.04 1.54
CA ASP A 58 -16.18 -3.26 1.09
C ASP A 58 -15.29 -4.51 1.21
N ASN A 59 -14.08 -4.38 1.78
CA ASN A 59 -13.07 -5.44 1.93
C ASN A 59 -12.56 -5.99 0.58
N GLU A 60 -12.75 -5.23 -0.50
CA GLU A 60 -12.24 -5.53 -1.83
C GLU A 60 -10.78 -5.10 -1.95
N SER A 61 -9.97 -5.92 -2.62
CA SER A 61 -8.57 -5.60 -2.88
C SER A 61 -8.48 -4.52 -3.96
N ILE A 62 -8.03 -3.33 -3.59
CA ILE A 62 -7.81 -2.20 -4.50
C ILE A 62 -6.35 -2.03 -4.90
N GLY A 63 -5.45 -2.75 -4.25
CA GLY A 63 -4.03 -2.75 -4.58
C GLY A 63 -3.17 -3.58 -3.64
N CYS A 64 -1.86 -3.45 -3.79
CA CYS A 64 -0.86 -4.09 -2.95
C CYS A 64 0.35 -3.18 -2.72
N PHE A 65 1.10 -3.49 -1.67
CA PHE A 65 2.40 -2.87 -1.41
C PHE A 65 3.45 -3.95 -1.11
N GLN A 66 4.71 -3.68 -1.41
CA GLN A 66 5.81 -4.63 -1.22
C GLN A 66 7.08 -3.91 -0.77
N LEU A 67 7.80 -4.47 0.19
CA LEU A 67 9.14 -4.00 0.50
C LEU A 67 10.08 -4.36 -0.65
N ILE A 68 10.85 -3.38 -1.12
CA ILE A 68 11.95 -3.63 -2.04
C ILE A 68 13.19 -3.90 -1.18
N THR A 69 13.53 -5.17 -1.04
CA THR A 69 14.81 -5.60 -0.48
C THR A 69 15.78 -5.88 -1.64
N ASN A 70 16.90 -5.16 -1.69
CA ASN A 70 18.02 -5.55 -2.53
C ASN A 70 18.68 -6.74 -1.85
N LYS A 71 18.38 -7.96 -2.29
CA LYS A 71 19.15 -9.16 -1.94
C LYS A 71 20.41 -9.24 -2.80
#